data_AF-A0A0M3DCL8-F1
#
_entry.id   AF-A0A0M3DCL8-F1
#
_cell.length_a   1.000
_cell.length_b   1.000
_cell.length_c   1.000
_cell.angle_alpha   90.00
_cell.angle_beta   90.00
_cell.angle_gamma   90.00
#
_symmetry.space_group_name_H-M   'P 1'
#
loop_
_entity.id
_entity.type
_entity.pdbx_description
1 polymer ?
#
loop_
_entity_poly.entity_id
_entity_poly.type
_entity_poly.pdbx_seq_one_letter_code
_entity_poly.pdbx_strand_id
1 'polypeptide(L)'
;MTPTPPLQPLLDDAVIMLEAPTQAWSDDIGRMGTAPIHGIYHGDVRHIRSIEITVDGTALESIGCVSAVPQQTVLTDLLRGLDDETADPKVRMDRDRRVAAGAFSERITITSHLDAPVATAVTVRVLPDFAPMQEVKAGLGTEATWSWDGSICRAGEASFTLTAPEAAVTQDGEALMLRWDAVVPPRGSVALGWAVDLDDPTLVVTAARPSRAPQPAVPADSRAARWMAQATADLSALRLALPDHPDDAFYAAGAPWFFTLFGRDSLWAARLALAVDPDMAASTLRVLARLQGTGHDASTAEAPGKIAHELRSGALSLPNEGVRLPPLYYGTVDATPLWICLLADAHAEGMPEREVRALLPALRAALTWMTVHGDASGSGFIDYADESGHGLANQGWKDSGDSIQWRDGRLAEGPIALSEVQGYAYEAAVRGADLLDTFGEPGGAELRAWAADLRERFRAAYWITTPEGRYPAIALDAHGAPVDTLTSNIGHLIGTGILDPEEERACAALLTAPSMSSGYGIRTMSTDAAGYWPLSYHGGSVWAHDTAIAAHGMIRAGLDAEARVVAEQLLDLAEGFDYRVPELHAGDARVPGGAPLPYPAACRPQAWSAAAAVVVTQALG
;
A
#
# COMPACT_ATOMS: atom_id res chain seq x y z
N MET A 1 -34.09 -7.29 17.20
CA MET A 1 -33.10 -7.19 16.12
C MET A 1 -31.77 -7.57 16.73
N THR A 2 -31.17 -8.66 16.28
CA THR A 2 -29.77 -8.96 16.61
C THR A 2 -28.92 -7.82 16.04
N PRO A 3 -28.00 -7.21 16.81
CA PRO A 3 -27.13 -6.17 16.27
C PRO A 3 -26.34 -6.75 15.10
N THR A 4 -26.41 -6.11 13.94
CA THR A 4 -25.58 -6.44 12.78
C THR A 4 -24.12 -6.12 13.16
N PRO A 5 -23.17 -7.04 12.91
CA PRO A 5 -21.77 -6.75 13.18
C PRO A 5 -21.31 -5.53 12.35
N PRO A 6 -20.40 -4.71 12.88
CA PRO A 6 -19.83 -3.60 12.12
C PRO A 6 -19.07 -4.14 10.90
N LEU A 7 -19.10 -3.39 9.80
CA LEU A 7 -18.49 -3.77 8.53
C LEU A 7 -17.35 -2.81 8.21
N GLN A 8 -16.26 -3.35 7.67
CA GLN A 8 -15.18 -2.55 7.11
C GLN A 8 -15.73 -1.62 6.01
N PRO A 9 -15.36 -0.33 5.99
CA PRO A 9 -15.88 0.61 5.02
C PRO A 9 -15.42 0.30 3.59
N LEU A 10 -16.28 0.63 2.64
CA LEU A 10 -15.95 0.66 1.22
C LEU A 10 -15.10 1.89 0.89
N LEU A 11 -14.13 1.73 -0.01
CA LEU A 11 -13.16 2.78 -0.39
C LEU A 11 -13.25 3.21 -1.86
N ASP A 12 -13.98 2.48 -2.69
CA ASP A 12 -13.94 2.57 -4.15
C ASP A 12 -14.37 3.93 -4.70
N ASP A 13 -15.43 4.51 -4.11
CA ASP A 13 -15.98 5.81 -4.51
C ASP A 13 -15.34 7.00 -3.78
N ALA A 14 -14.37 6.76 -2.89
CA ALA A 14 -13.82 7.83 -2.06
C ALA A 14 -12.76 8.65 -2.81
N VAL A 15 -12.86 9.97 -2.65
CA VAL A 15 -11.82 10.93 -3.08
C VAL A 15 -10.79 11.04 -1.98
N ILE A 16 -9.53 10.81 -2.35
CA ILE A 16 -8.39 10.85 -1.45
C ILE A 16 -7.43 11.99 -1.82
N MET A 17 -7.01 12.72 -0.78
CA MET A 17 -5.81 13.56 -0.81
C MET A 17 -4.82 13.05 0.23
N LEU A 18 -3.53 13.05 -0.09
CA LEU A 18 -2.50 12.61 0.84
C LEU A 18 -1.16 13.31 0.61
N GLU A 19 -0.41 13.44 1.70
CA GLU A 19 1.03 13.66 1.78
C GLU A 19 1.47 13.04 3.10
N ALA A 20 2.20 11.92 3.03
CA ALA A 20 2.51 11.13 4.21
C ALA A 20 3.18 11.97 5.34
N PRO A 21 2.77 11.80 6.61
CA PRO A 21 1.80 10.81 7.14
C PRO A 21 0.35 11.32 7.22
N THR A 22 -0.03 12.36 6.46
CA THR A 22 -1.39 12.93 6.49
C THR A 22 -2.22 12.50 5.28
N GLN A 23 -3.49 12.20 5.52
CA GLN A 23 -4.45 11.84 4.47
C GLN A 23 -5.85 12.39 4.78
N ALA A 24 -6.63 12.67 3.75
CA ALA A 24 -7.98 13.18 3.85
C ALA A 24 -8.91 12.47 2.85
N TRP A 25 -10.06 12.03 3.33
CA TRP A 25 -11.01 11.18 2.61
C TRP A 25 -12.42 11.79 2.61
N SER A 26 -13.03 11.88 1.43
CA SER A 26 -14.39 12.39 1.23
C SER A 26 -15.13 11.62 0.15
N ASP A 27 -16.42 11.85 -0.02
CA ASP A 27 -17.13 11.41 -1.23
C ASP A 27 -16.72 12.22 -2.48
N ASP A 28 -17.30 11.83 -3.62
CA ASP A 28 -17.10 12.42 -4.95
C ASP A 28 -17.46 13.91 -5.05
N ILE A 29 -18.33 14.40 -4.17
CA ILE A 29 -18.69 15.83 -4.03
C ILE A 29 -17.98 16.52 -2.86
N GLY A 30 -16.99 15.85 -2.25
CA GLY A 30 -16.14 16.42 -1.21
C GLY A 30 -16.81 16.62 0.13
N ARG A 31 -17.88 15.90 0.47
CA ARG A 31 -18.41 15.88 1.84
C ARG A 31 -17.66 14.83 2.65
N MET A 32 -17.32 15.16 3.89
CA MET A 32 -16.76 14.20 4.84
C MET A 32 -17.84 13.84 5.87
N GLY A 33 -17.91 12.57 6.27
CA GLY A 33 -18.87 12.05 7.25
C GLY A 33 -20.03 11.23 6.67
N THR A 34 -20.14 11.13 5.34
CA THR A 34 -21.13 10.30 4.63
C THR A 34 -20.80 8.80 4.62
N ALA A 35 -19.52 8.43 4.80
CA ALA A 35 -19.06 7.06 4.97
C ALA A 35 -18.11 6.93 6.18
N PRO A 36 -17.96 5.73 6.79
CA PRO A 36 -17.12 5.55 7.97
C PRO A 36 -15.64 5.87 7.78
N ILE A 37 -15.10 5.83 6.55
CA ILE A 37 -13.69 6.19 6.24
C ILE A 37 -13.46 7.70 6.08
N HIS A 38 -14.51 8.49 5.93
CA HIS A 38 -14.31 9.92 5.69
C HIS A 38 -13.66 10.62 6.88
N GLY A 39 -12.92 11.68 6.57
CA GLY A 39 -12.24 12.52 7.56
C GLY A 39 -10.80 12.84 7.22
N ILE A 40 -10.12 13.46 8.17
CA ILE A 40 -8.69 13.82 8.10
C ILE A 40 -7.93 13.00 9.13
N TYR A 41 -6.87 12.36 8.67
CA TYR A 41 -6.02 11.48 9.45
C TYR A 41 -4.58 11.98 9.45
N HIS A 42 -3.89 11.72 10.55
CA HIS A 42 -2.45 11.91 10.69
C HIS A 42 -1.88 10.68 11.41
N GLY A 43 -0.96 9.97 10.75
CA GLY A 43 -0.56 8.63 11.19
C GLY A 43 -1.77 7.69 11.29
N ASP A 44 -1.84 6.93 12.39
CA ASP A 44 -2.89 5.94 12.65
C ASP A 44 -4.11 6.53 13.41
N VAL A 45 -4.33 7.84 13.36
CA VAL A 45 -5.46 8.52 14.05
C VAL A 45 -6.28 9.36 13.08
N ARG A 46 -7.61 9.24 13.12
CA ARG A 46 -8.54 10.18 12.46
C ARG A 46 -8.78 11.37 13.37
N HIS A 47 -8.19 12.52 13.09
CA HIS A 47 -8.37 13.74 13.90
C HIS A 47 -9.76 14.37 13.71
N ILE A 48 -10.27 14.38 12.48
CA ILE A 48 -11.56 14.99 12.12
C ILE A 48 -12.40 13.96 11.36
N ARG A 49 -13.64 13.73 11.80
CA ARG A 49 -14.57 12.77 11.18
C ARG A 49 -15.39 13.36 10.05
N SER A 50 -15.86 14.58 10.21
CA SER A 50 -16.72 15.20 9.21
C SER A 50 -16.46 16.69 9.06
N ILE A 51 -16.71 17.14 7.83
CA ILE A 51 -16.65 18.52 7.38
C ILE A 51 -17.89 18.72 6.52
N GLU A 52 -18.79 19.57 6.99
CA GLU A 52 -20.01 19.95 6.28
C GLU A 52 -19.97 21.45 6.00
N ILE A 53 -20.27 21.84 4.76
CA ILE A 53 -20.29 23.23 4.33
C ILE A 53 -21.71 23.59 3.93
N THR A 54 -22.21 24.69 4.47
CA THR A 54 -23.49 25.28 4.10
C THR A 54 -23.31 26.73 3.68
N VAL A 55 -24.16 27.17 2.75
CA VAL A 55 -24.21 28.56 2.28
C VAL A 55 -25.66 29.05 2.42
N ASP A 56 -25.87 30.08 3.23
CA ASP A 56 -27.20 30.58 3.54
C ASP A 56 -27.93 31.02 2.25
N GLY A 57 -29.13 30.48 2.02
CA GLY A 57 -29.98 30.82 0.87
C GLY A 57 -29.81 29.92 -0.36
N THR A 58 -28.94 28.91 -0.35
CA THR A 58 -28.77 28.00 -1.50
C THR A 58 -28.37 26.59 -1.09
N ALA A 59 -28.71 25.61 -1.93
CA ALA A 59 -28.07 24.30 -1.88
C ALA A 59 -26.71 24.36 -2.59
N LEU A 60 -25.81 23.44 -2.24
CA LEU A 60 -24.58 23.19 -2.98
C LEU A 60 -24.87 22.14 -4.06
N GLU A 61 -24.81 22.55 -5.32
CA GLU A 61 -25.00 21.66 -6.47
C GLU A 61 -23.65 21.40 -7.12
N SER A 62 -23.03 20.28 -6.77
CA SER A 62 -21.68 19.93 -7.23
C SER A 62 -21.69 19.54 -8.71
N ILE A 63 -20.75 20.09 -9.47
CA ILE A 63 -20.61 19.86 -10.92
C ILE A 63 -19.20 19.47 -11.35
N GLY A 64 -18.25 19.38 -10.41
CA GLY A 64 -16.89 18.99 -10.74
C GLY A 64 -16.05 18.66 -9.51
N CYS A 65 -15.22 17.64 -9.66
CA CYS A 65 -14.18 17.24 -8.71
C CYS A 65 -12.93 16.89 -9.53
N VAL A 66 -11.82 17.57 -9.24
CA VAL A 66 -10.56 17.40 -9.99
C VAL A 66 -9.40 17.29 -9.01
N SER A 67 -8.67 16.19 -9.10
CA SER A 67 -7.44 15.94 -8.33
C SER A 67 -6.25 15.84 -9.28
N ALA A 68 -5.60 16.98 -9.55
CA ALA A 68 -4.47 17.02 -10.48
C ALA A 68 -3.18 16.42 -9.88
N VAL A 69 -3.06 16.45 -8.56
CA VAL A 69 -1.95 15.87 -7.79
C VAL A 69 -2.52 15.20 -6.53
N PRO A 70 -1.82 14.24 -5.91
CA PRO A 70 -2.30 13.57 -4.71
C PRO A 70 -2.59 14.50 -3.53
N GLN A 71 -1.94 15.66 -3.47
CA GLN A 71 -2.06 16.61 -2.36
C GLN A 71 -3.25 17.56 -2.49
N GLN A 72 -3.92 17.63 -3.65
CA GLN A 72 -4.89 18.69 -3.93
C GLN A 72 -6.11 18.18 -4.68
N THR A 73 -7.29 18.61 -4.20
CA THR A 73 -8.57 18.44 -4.90
C THR A 73 -9.28 19.78 -5.01
N VAL A 74 -9.77 20.10 -6.20
CA VAL A 74 -10.63 21.25 -6.46
C VAL A 74 -12.05 20.76 -6.74
N LEU A 75 -13.01 21.25 -5.96
CA LEU A 75 -14.42 20.98 -6.14
C LEU A 75 -15.15 22.24 -6.59
N THR A 76 -16.10 22.11 -7.51
CA THR A 76 -16.90 23.24 -8.01
C THR A 76 -18.38 22.98 -7.79
N ASP A 77 -19.03 23.91 -7.09
CA ASP A 77 -20.44 23.89 -6.76
C ASP A 77 -21.16 25.11 -7.35
N LEU A 78 -22.40 24.94 -7.80
CA LEU A 78 -23.28 26.02 -8.22
C LEU A 78 -24.14 26.49 -7.03
N LEU A 79 -24.33 27.81 -6.92
CA LEU A 79 -25.06 28.46 -5.84
C LEU A 79 -26.37 29.09 -6.36
N ARG A 80 -27.20 28.30 -7.04
CA ARG A 80 -28.35 28.82 -7.81
C ARG A 80 -29.43 29.51 -6.97
N GLY A 81 -29.48 29.26 -5.66
CA GLY A 81 -30.38 29.98 -4.75
C GLY A 81 -29.98 31.45 -4.51
N LEU A 82 -28.73 31.82 -4.83
CA LEU A 82 -28.20 33.18 -4.76
C LEU A 82 -28.17 33.89 -6.13
N ASP A 83 -28.61 33.21 -7.18
CA ASP A 83 -28.47 33.64 -8.57
C ASP A 83 -29.69 34.47 -9.05
N ASP A 84 -29.63 34.94 -10.29
CA ASP A 84 -30.80 35.50 -10.97
C ASP A 84 -31.64 34.43 -11.68
N GLU A 85 -32.76 34.82 -12.31
CA GLU A 85 -33.71 33.90 -12.95
C GLU A 85 -33.25 33.40 -14.34
N THR A 86 -32.01 33.70 -14.77
CA THR A 86 -31.52 33.25 -16.07
C THR A 86 -31.10 31.79 -16.08
N ALA A 87 -31.03 31.18 -17.27
CA ALA A 87 -30.73 29.77 -17.41
C ALA A 87 -29.26 29.41 -17.09
N ASP A 88 -28.33 30.33 -17.35
CA ASP A 88 -26.91 30.11 -17.13
C ASP A 88 -26.52 30.55 -15.71
N PRO A 89 -25.92 29.68 -14.89
CA PRO A 89 -25.53 30.03 -13.53
C PRO A 89 -24.41 31.08 -13.55
N LYS A 90 -24.57 32.13 -12.76
CA LYS A 90 -23.63 33.25 -12.59
C LYS A 90 -22.99 33.26 -11.22
N VAL A 91 -23.49 32.47 -10.25
CA VAL A 91 -22.89 32.35 -8.92
C VAL A 91 -22.37 30.93 -8.71
N ARG A 92 -21.06 30.80 -8.46
CA ARG A 92 -20.40 29.51 -8.20
C ARG A 92 -19.45 29.59 -7.02
N MET A 93 -19.14 28.43 -6.44
CA MET A 93 -18.17 28.25 -5.38
C MET A 93 -17.12 27.23 -5.80
N ASP A 94 -15.85 27.60 -5.70
CA ASP A 94 -14.71 26.70 -5.90
C ASP A 94 -14.08 26.40 -4.52
N ARG A 95 -13.97 25.12 -4.15
CA ARG A 95 -13.31 24.65 -2.92
C ARG A 95 -11.98 24.00 -3.28
N ASP A 96 -10.88 24.64 -2.90
CA ASP A 96 -9.52 24.17 -3.12
C ASP A 96 -8.98 23.57 -1.82
N ARG A 97 -8.98 22.24 -1.74
CA ARG A 97 -8.48 21.48 -0.59
C ARG A 97 -7.05 21.04 -0.84
N ARG A 98 -6.21 21.18 0.19
CA ARG A 98 -4.82 20.76 0.17
C ARG A 98 -4.46 19.99 1.43
N VAL A 99 -3.70 18.92 1.23
CA VAL A 99 -3.02 18.16 2.28
C VAL A 99 -1.51 18.40 2.16
N ALA A 100 -0.86 18.59 3.30
CA ALA A 100 0.58 18.50 3.45
C ALA A 100 0.90 17.66 4.69
N ALA A 101 2.16 17.28 4.86
CA ALA A 101 2.59 16.58 6.07
C ALA A 101 2.23 17.40 7.32
N GLY A 102 1.37 16.83 8.18
CA GLY A 102 0.88 17.50 9.39
C GLY A 102 -0.10 18.65 9.15
N ALA A 103 -0.67 18.82 7.94
CA ALA A 103 -1.58 19.93 7.68
C ALA A 103 -2.70 19.60 6.69
N PHE A 104 -3.85 20.21 6.91
CA PHE A 104 -4.95 20.29 5.95
C PHE A 104 -5.42 21.73 5.82
N SER A 105 -5.75 22.17 4.62
CA SER A 105 -6.35 23.49 4.39
C SER A 105 -7.42 23.44 3.31
N GLU A 106 -8.41 24.31 3.43
CA GLU A 106 -9.45 24.49 2.43
C GLU A 106 -9.67 25.98 2.19
N ARG A 107 -9.56 26.37 0.92
CA ARG A 107 -9.88 27.71 0.45
C ARG A 107 -11.20 27.66 -0.32
N ILE A 108 -12.15 28.48 0.10
CA ILE A 108 -13.47 28.59 -0.51
C ILE A 108 -13.52 29.92 -1.28
N THR A 109 -13.75 29.87 -2.58
CA THR A 109 -13.86 31.07 -3.43
C THR A 109 -15.25 31.15 -4.03
N ILE A 110 -16.03 32.16 -3.64
CA ILE A 110 -17.34 32.41 -4.26
C ILE A 110 -17.16 33.50 -5.32
N THR A 111 -17.57 33.20 -6.55
CA THR A 111 -17.51 34.13 -7.69
C THR A 111 -18.92 34.40 -8.20
N SER A 112 -19.23 35.68 -8.43
CA SER A 112 -20.50 36.12 -8.99
C SER A 112 -20.28 36.93 -10.27
N HIS A 113 -21.06 36.63 -11.32
CA HIS A 113 -21.16 37.46 -12.52
C HIS A 113 -22.36 38.44 -12.48
N LEU A 114 -23.07 38.52 -11.35
CA LEU A 114 -24.20 39.43 -11.18
C LEU A 114 -23.74 40.90 -11.11
N ASP A 115 -24.63 41.80 -11.52
CA ASP A 115 -24.39 43.26 -11.47
C ASP A 115 -24.61 43.87 -10.08
N ALA A 116 -25.12 43.09 -9.13
CA ALA A 116 -25.38 43.48 -7.74
C ALA A 116 -24.51 42.64 -6.78
N PRO A 117 -24.17 43.18 -5.58
CA PRO A 117 -23.46 42.40 -4.58
C PRO A 117 -24.34 41.26 -4.06
N VAL A 118 -23.72 40.11 -3.77
CA VAL A 118 -24.37 38.95 -3.16
C VAL A 118 -23.92 38.85 -1.71
N ALA A 119 -24.84 39.06 -0.78
CA ALA A 119 -24.60 38.84 0.64
C ALA A 119 -25.10 37.45 1.04
N THR A 120 -24.24 36.65 1.66
CA THR A 120 -24.56 35.32 2.17
C THR A 120 -23.67 35.03 3.37
N ALA A 121 -23.96 33.95 4.08
CA ALA A 121 -23.02 33.42 5.06
C ALA A 121 -22.61 32.01 4.72
N VAL A 122 -21.33 31.74 4.91
CA VAL A 122 -20.74 30.43 4.73
C VAL A 122 -20.46 29.86 6.10
N THR A 123 -20.96 28.65 6.37
CA THR A 123 -20.71 27.94 7.61
C THR A 123 -20.00 26.64 7.31
N VAL A 124 -18.85 26.41 7.94
CA VAL A 124 -18.18 25.11 7.97
C VAL A 124 -18.38 24.50 9.36
N ARG A 125 -18.96 23.30 9.38
CA ARG A 125 -19.10 22.47 10.59
C ARG A 125 -18.03 21.39 10.58
N VAL A 126 -17.15 21.41 11.58
CA VAL A 126 -16.06 20.43 11.76
C VAL A 126 -16.38 19.56 12.98
N LEU A 127 -16.34 18.24 12.82
CA LEU A 127 -16.53 17.27 13.91
C LEU A 127 -15.18 16.60 14.25
N PRO A 128 -14.52 16.97 15.36
CA PRO A 128 -13.35 16.26 15.87
C PRO A 128 -13.69 14.81 16.26
N ASP A 129 -12.73 13.90 16.19
CA ASP A 129 -12.99 12.46 16.37
C ASP A 129 -11.90 11.71 17.14
N PHE A 130 -10.63 11.87 16.76
CA PHE A 130 -9.46 11.16 17.31
C PHE A 130 -9.60 9.63 17.37
N ALA A 131 -10.30 9.02 16.39
CA ALA A 131 -10.45 7.57 16.32
C ALA A 131 -9.15 6.87 15.89
N PRO A 132 -8.73 5.79 16.57
CA PRO A 132 -7.69 4.91 16.06
C PRO A 132 -8.08 4.28 14.71
N MET A 133 -7.11 4.17 13.78
CA MET A 133 -7.31 3.63 12.43
C MET A 133 -7.92 2.22 12.45
N GLN A 134 -7.51 1.38 13.40
CA GLN A 134 -8.02 0.01 13.53
C GLN A 134 -9.53 -0.04 13.87
N GLU A 135 -10.05 0.94 14.63
CA GLU A 135 -11.47 1.03 14.94
C GLU A 135 -12.26 1.45 13.70
N VAL A 136 -11.75 2.46 12.97
CA VAL A 136 -12.33 2.87 11.69
C VAL A 136 -12.36 1.72 10.69
N LYS A 137 -11.24 0.99 10.56
CA LYS A 137 -11.12 -0.20 9.70
C LYS A 137 -12.12 -1.29 10.09
N ALA A 138 -12.35 -1.50 11.39
CA ALA A 138 -13.34 -2.46 11.87
C ALA A 138 -14.79 -1.98 11.73
N GLY A 139 -15.04 -0.75 11.24
CA GLY A 139 -16.37 -0.15 11.16
C GLY A 139 -16.94 0.25 12.53
N LEU A 140 -16.08 0.42 13.54
CA LEU A 140 -16.44 0.82 14.89
C LEU A 140 -16.51 2.35 15.01
N GLY A 141 -17.31 2.83 15.96
CA GLY A 141 -17.29 4.23 16.38
C GLY A 141 -16.17 4.48 17.39
N THR A 142 -15.75 5.74 17.53
CA THR A 142 -14.77 6.17 18.53
C THR A 142 -15.41 6.33 19.91
N GLU A 143 -14.64 6.03 20.96
CA GLU A 143 -14.93 6.42 22.35
C GLU A 143 -14.03 7.58 22.82
N ALA A 144 -13.21 8.14 21.93
CA ALA A 144 -12.25 9.19 22.29
C ALA A 144 -12.95 10.47 22.77
N THR A 145 -12.53 10.96 23.93
CA THR A 145 -12.96 12.26 24.46
C THR A 145 -11.92 13.32 24.13
N TRP A 146 -12.35 14.44 23.56
CA TRP A 146 -11.49 15.56 23.24
C TRP A 146 -11.90 16.84 23.97
N SER A 147 -11.00 17.81 24.01
CA SER A 147 -11.22 19.15 24.57
C SER A 147 -10.76 20.23 23.57
N TRP A 148 -11.35 21.42 23.65
CA TRP A 148 -10.99 22.56 22.80
C TRP A 148 -10.78 23.81 23.65
N ASP A 149 -9.67 24.51 23.45
CA ASP A 149 -9.29 25.71 24.22
C ASP A 149 -9.64 27.04 23.54
N GLY A 150 -10.38 26.98 22.43
CA GLY A 150 -10.66 28.13 21.56
C GLY A 150 -9.76 28.17 20.31
N SER A 151 -8.68 27.41 20.29
CA SER A 151 -7.77 27.30 19.14
C SER A 151 -7.35 25.87 18.84
N ILE A 152 -7.01 25.10 19.87
CA ILE A 152 -6.43 23.76 19.73
C ILE A 152 -7.40 22.73 20.29
N CYS A 153 -7.67 21.71 19.49
CA CYS A 153 -8.44 20.53 19.87
C CYS A 153 -7.47 19.40 20.25
N ARG A 154 -7.68 18.71 21.38
CA ARG A 154 -6.78 17.68 21.89
C ARG A 154 -7.52 16.45 22.41
N ALA A 155 -6.96 15.26 22.14
CA ALA A 155 -7.31 14.00 22.80
C ALA A 155 -6.03 13.23 23.11
N GLY A 156 -5.72 13.04 24.40
CA GLY A 156 -4.42 12.48 24.80
C GLY A 156 -3.26 13.35 24.33
N GLU A 157 -2.30 12.76 23.62
CA GLU A 157 -1.15 13.46 23.04
C GLU A 157 -1.41 13.99 21.62
N ALA A 158 -2.42 13.46 20.92
CA ALA A 158 -2.80 13.92 19.60
C ALA A 158 -3.59 15.24 19.67
N SER A 159 -3.33 16.14 18.73
CA SER A 159 -3.99 17.43 18.67
C SER A 159 -4.12 17.97 17.25
N PHE A 160 -4.95 19.00 17.10
CA PHE A 160 -4.88 19.86 15.94
C PHE A 160 -5.18 21.32 16.30
N THR A 161 -4.47 22.25 15.66
CA THR A 161 -4.69 23.70 15.79
C THR A 161 -5.58 24.17 14.66
N LEU A 162 -6.75 24.74 14.99
CA LEU A 162 -7.69 25.29 14.01
C LEU A 162 -7.41 26.77 13.76
N THR A 163 -7.21 27.13 12.49
CA THR A 163 -7.06 28.52 12.05
C THR A 163 -8.12 28.86 11.01
N ALA A 164 -8.91 29.90 11.27
CA ALA A 164 -9.98 30.35 10.38
C ALA A 164 -10.06 31.88 10.39
N PRO A 165 -9.22 32.59 9.61
CA PRO A 165 -9.20 34.05 9.61
C PRO A 165 -10.57 34.62 9.25
N GLU A 166 -10.97 35.68 9.94
CA GLU A 166 -12.25 36.40 9.74
C GLU A 166 -13.52 35.58 10.04
N ALA A 167 -13.39 34.31 10.45
CA ALA A 167 -14.51 33.50 10.89
C ALA A 167 -14.85 33.80 12.35
N ALA A 168 -16.15 33.84 12.65
CA ALA A 168 -16.61 33.59 14.01
C ALA A 168 -16.51 32.09 14.28
N VAL A 169 -15.62 31.69 15.21
CA VAL A 169 -15.44 30.28 15.59
C VAL A 169 -16.13 30.02 16.92
N THR A 170 -17.04 29.06 16.95
CA THR A 170 -17.76 28.65 18.17
C THR A 170 -17.80 27.13 18.29
N GLN A 171 -18.09 26.64 19.50
CA GLN A 171 -18.39 25.23 19.73
C GLN A 171 -19.90 25.05 19.91
N ASP A 172 -20.49 24.13 19.16
CA ASP A 172 -21.90 23.71 19.25
C ASP A 172 -21.96 22.20 19.50
N GLY A 173 -22.16 21.83 20.77
CA GLY A 173 -22.05 20.45 21.22
C GLY A 173 -20.65 19.89 20.94
N GLU A 174 -20.59 18.85 20.12
CA GLU A 174 -19.35 18.19 19.70
C GLU A 174 -18.76 18.74 18.38
N ALA A 175 -19.31 19.81 17.82
CA ALA A 175 -18.76 20.38 16.60
C ALA A 175 -18.18 21.77 16.83
N LEU A 176 -17.17 22.08 16.01
CA LEU A 176 -16.63 23.41 15.85
C LEU A 176 -17.30 24.05 14.62
N MET A 177 -17.84 25.25 14.80
CA MET A 177 -18.57 26.00 13.79
C MET A 177 -17.74 27.20 13.37
N LEU A 178 -17.42 27.30 12.07
CA LEU A 178 -16.70 28.42 11.48
C LEU A 178 -17.67 29.18 10.58
N ARG A 179 -18.03 30.41 10.94
CA ARG A 179 -18.98 31.22 10.16
C ARG A 179 -18.34 32.50 9.64
N TRP A 180 -18.48 32.73 8.34
CA TRP A 180 -18.17 34.00 7.68
C TRP A 180 -19.45 34.64 7.17
N ASP A 181 -19.68 35.91 7.48
CA ASP A 181 -20.66 36.73 6.78
C ASP A 181 -19.95 37.39 5.58
N ALA A 182 -20.25 36.92 4.37
CA ALA A 182 -19.53 37.26 3.15
C ALA A 182 -20.35 38.16 2.23
N VAL A 183 -19.69 39.12 1.59
CA VAL A 183 -20.28 39.96 0.54
C VAL A 183 -19.45 39.81 -0.73
N VAL A 184 -20.01 39.12 -1.72
CA VAL A 184 -19.40 39.01 -3.05
C VAL A 184 -19.68 40.30 -3.81
N PRO A 185 -18.66 41.06 -4.26
CA PRO A 185 -18.90 42.27 -5.03
C PRO A 185 -19.50 41.97 -6.42
N PRO A 186 -20.18 42.94 -7.06
CA PRO A 186 -20.64 42.80 -8.44
C PRO A 186 -19.51 42.36 -9.36
N ARG A 187 -19.77 41.33 -10.17
CA ARG A 187 -18.81 40.77 -11.14
C ARG A 187 -17.43 40.44 -10.52
N GLY A 188 -17.40 40.04 -9.25
CA GLY A 188 -16.18 39.76 -8.53
C GLY A 188 -16.25 38.50 -7.68
N SER A 189 -15.31 38.38 -6.77
CA SER A 189 -15.13 37.18 -5.94
C SER A 189 -14.72 37.53 -4.51
N VAL A 190 -15.07 36.66 -3.57
CA VAL A 190 -14.55 36.65 -2.20
C VAL A 190 -13.87 35.31 -1.93
N ALA A 191 -12.79 35.31 -1.16
CA ALA A 191 -12.10 34.09 -0.74
C ALA A 191 -12.13 33.99 0.79
N LEU A 192 -12.53 32.82 1.27
CA LEU A 192 -12.55 32.42 2.67
C LEU A 192 -11.58 31.24 2.82
N GLY A 193 -11.05 31.03 4.02
CA GLY A 193 -10.11 29.94 4.22
C GLY A 193 -10.05 29.48 5.66
N TRP A 194 -9.81 28.19 5.82
CA TRP A 194 -9.50 27.59 7.11
C TRP A 194 -8.46 26.49 6.94
N ALA A 195 -7.75 26.19 8.03
CA ALA A 195 -6.71 25.19 8.07
C ALA A 195 -6.66 24.52 9.43
N VAL A 196 -6.11 23.30 9.45
CA VAL A 196 -5.72 22.61 10.65
C VAL A 196 -4.26 22.15 10.55
N ASP A 197 -3.49 22.46 11.58
CA ASP A 197 -2.16 21.90 11.79
C ASP A 197 -2.30 20.73 12.77
N LEU A 198 -2.00 19.53 12.29
CA LEU A 198 -2.13 18.25 12.99
C LEU A 198 -0.80 17.96 13.70
N ASP A 199 -0.86 17.54 14.95
CA ASP A 199 0.31 17.17 15.74
C ASP A 199 0.02 15.88 16.52
N ASP A 200 0.91 14.91 16.38
CA ASP A 200 0.91 13.68 17.18
C ASP A 200 2.38 13.29 17.47
N PRO A 201 2.88 13.59 18.68
CA PRO A 201 4.27 13.30 19.02
C PRO A 201 4.54 11.80 19.22
N THR A 202 3.51 10.94 19.17
CA THR A 202 3.65 9.49 19.32
C THR A 202 4.00 8.78 18.02
N LEU A 203 4.00 9.50 16.88
CA LEU A 203 4.31 8.91 15.59
C LEU A 203 5.75 8.39 15.51
N VAL A 204 5.87 7.16 15.04
CA VAL A 204 7.16 6.47 14.79
C VAL A 204 7.67 6.66 13.36
N VAL A 205 6.94 7.45 12.57
CA VAL A 205 7.26 7.84 11.21
C VAL A 205 7.00 9.33 11.02
N THR A 206 7.75 9.96 10.12
CA THR A 206 7.58 11.36 9.75
C THR A 206 7.64 11.52 8.24
N ALA A 207 7.32 12.70 7.73
CA ALA A 207 7.47 13.00 6.32
C ALA A 207 8.95 12.93 5.92
N ALA A 208 9.22 12.24 4.82
CA ALA A 208 10.55 12.23 4.22
C ALA A 208 10.90 13.61 3.66
N ARG A 209 12.20 13.94 3.58
CA ARG A 209 12.62 15.11 2.81
C ARG A 209 12.22 14.97 1.33
N PRO A 210 11.92 16.08 0.62
CA PRO A 210 11.55 16.04 -0.80
C PRO A 210 12.55 15.24 -1.64
N SER A 211 12.03 14.39 -2.53
CA SER A 211 12.88 13.58 -3.40
C SER A 211 13.67 14.49 -4.34
N ARG A 212 14.90 14.07 -4.66
CA ARG A 212 15.72 14.66 -5.72
C ARG A 212 15.79 13.76 -6.96
N ALA A 213 15.03 12.66 -6.96
CA ALA A 213 15.00 11.73 -8.08
C ALA A 213 14.59 12.47 -9.36
N PRO A 214 15.26 12.20 -10.49
CA PRO A 214 14.87 12.76 -11.77
C PRO A 214 13.47 12.27 -12.15
N GLN A 215 12.75 13.06 -12.94
CA GLN A 215 11.50 12.56 -13.51
C GLN A 215 11.80 11.42 -14.48
N PRO A 216 11.04 10.31 -14.40
CA PRO A 216 11.20 9.20 -15.34
C PRO A 216 10.94 9.66 -16.77
N ALA A 217 11.58 9.01 -17.74
CA ALA A 217 11.29 9.24 -19.14
C ALA A 217 9.82 8.92 -19.43
N VAL A 218 9.18 9.74 -20.28
CA VAL A 218 7.78 9.54 -20.65
C VAL A 218 7.68 8.35 -21.61
N PRO A 219 6.92 7.29 -21.28
CA PRO A 219 6.67 6.16 -22.17
C PRO A 219 6.05 6.59 -23.51
N ALA A 220 6.34 5.84 -24.57
CA ALA A 220 5.76 6.11 -25.90
C ALA A 220 4.26 5.77 -25.97
N ASP A 221 3.82 4.71 -25.27
CA ASP A 221 2.40 4.38 -25.13
C ASP A 221 1.71 5.39 -24.21
N SER A 222 0.66 6.05 -24.69
CA SER A 222 -0.04 7.09 -23.94
C SER A 222 -0.72 6.58 -22.66
N ARG A 223 -1.17 5.32 -22.61
CA ARG A 223 -1.76 4.71 -21.42
C ARG A 223 -0.68 4.46 -20.38
N ALA A 224 0.45 3.89 -20.79
CA ALA A 224 1.61 3.72 -19.91
C ALA A 224 2.13 5.07 -19.39
N ALA A 225 2.15 6.12 -20.23
CA ALA A 225 2.55 7.46 -19.81
C ALA A 225 1.62 8.07 -18.75
N ARG A 226 0.29 7.92 -18.90
CA ARG A 226 -0.68 8.35 -17.88
C ARG A 226 -0.50 7.59 -16.58
N TRP A 227 -0.32 6.27 -16.65
CA TRP A 227 -0.11 5.46 -15.45
C TRP A 227 1.19 5.84 -14.74
N MET A 228 2.30 5.97 -15.48
CA MET A 228 3.59 6.36 -14.91
C MET A 228 3.53 7.72 -14.21
N ALA A 229 2.83 8.70 -14.80
CA ALA A 229 2.64 10.02 -14.19
C ALA A 229 1.87 9.93 -12.87
N GLN A 230 0.75 9.19 -12.85
CA GLN A 230 -0.07 9.00 -11.65
C GLN A 230 0.70 8.20 -10.57
N ALA A 231 1.34 7.10 -10.96
CA ALA A 231 2.13 6.25 -10.07
C ALA A 231 3.30 6.99 -9.43
N THR A 232 4.03 7.80 -10.20
CA THR A 232 5.15 8.61 -9.66
C THR A 232 4.66 9.65 -8.65
N ALA A 233 3.51 10.28 -8.93
CA ALA A 233 2.91 11.23 -8.00
C ALA A 233 2.47 10.53 -6.70
N ASP A 234 1.80 9.38 -6.80
CA ASP A 234 1.35 8.59 -5.65
C ASP A 234 2.54 8.07 -4.83
N LEU A 235 3.56 7.50 -5.47
CA LEU A 235 4.80 7.09 -4.80
C LEU A 235 5.47 8.25 -4.06
N SER A 236 5.52 9.43 -4.66
CA SER A 236 6.06 10.63 -3.99
C SER A 236 5.28 10.99 -2.73
N ALA A 237 3.95 10.92 -2.79
CA ALA A 237 3.05 11.25 -1.67
C ALA A 237 3.07 10.20 -0.55
N LEU A 238 3.54 8.98 -0.84
CA LEU A 238 3.68 7.87 0.11
C LEU A 238 5.04 7.83 0.82
N ARG A 239 5.93 8.81 0.62
CA ARG A 239 7.29 8.77 1.20
C ARG A 239 7.30 9.13 2.69
N LEU A 240 7.74 8.20 3.51
CA LEU A 240 7.96 8.36 4.95
C LEU A 240 9.44 8.21 5.30
N ALA A 241 9.82 8.65 6.50
CA ALA A 241 11.12 8.42 7.10
C ALA A 241 10.98 8.13 8.59
N LEU A 242 12.04 7.60 9.21
CA LEU A 242 12.11 7.51 10.67
C LEU A 242 12.37 8.91 11.25
N PRO A 243 11.78 9.30 12.40
CA PRO A 243 11.96 10.62 13.01
C PRO A 243 13.43 11.04 13.20
N ASP A 244 14.28 10.12 13.65
CA ASP A 244 15.71 10.37 13.89
C ASP A 244 16.56 10.34 12.60
N HIS A 245 15.98 9.90 11.48
CA HIS A 245 16.66 9.74 10.19
C HIS A 245 15.81 10.26 9.01
N PRO A 246 15.43 11.55 8.99
CA PRO A 246 14.53 12.11 7.97
C PRO A 246 15.11 12.15 6.55
N ASP A 247 16.42 11.91 6.41
CA ASP A 247 17.12 11.81 5.14
C ASP A 247 17.01 10.42 4.49
N ASP A 248 16.67 9.39 5.26
CA ASP A 248 16.47 8.03 4.77
C ASP A 248 14.97 7.74 4.62
N ALA A 249 14.44 8.00 3.42
CA ALA A 249 13.06 7.71 3.03
C ALA A 249 12.80 6.22 2.75
N PHE A 250 11.54 5.82 2.87
CA PHE A 250 10.96 4.57 2.39
C PHE A 250 9.51 4.86 1.91
N TYR A 251 8.93 3.98 1.12
CA TYR A 251 7.50 4.09 0.79
C TYR A 251 6.65 3.47 1.89
N ALA A 252 5.63 4.19 2.37
CA ALA A 252 4.55 3.58 3.14
C ALA A 252 3.86 2.48 2.31
N ALA A 253 3.32 1.43 2.94
CA ALA A 253 2.62 0.37 2.20
C ALA A 253 1.44 0.94 1.41
N GLY A 254 0.50 1.61 2.08
CA GLY A 254 -0.54 2.37 1.38
C GLY A 254 -1.63 2.94 2.26
N ALA A 255 -2.42 3.81 1.64
CA ALA A 255 -3.47 4.55 2.31
C ALA A 255 -4.84 3.87 2.12
N PRO A 256 -5.67 3.71 3.16
CA PRO A 256 -5.51 4.31 4.49
C PRO A 256 -4.89 3.38 5.54
N TRP A 257 -4.97 2.06 5.35
CA TRP A 257 -4.80 1.09 6.45
C TRP A 257 -3.35 0.82 6.86
N PHE A 258 -2.43 1.00 5.92
CA PHE A 258 -1.04 0.58 6.04
C PHE A 258 -0.10 1.77 5.79
N PHE A 259 -0.49 2.95 6.29
CA PHE A 259 0.22 4.21 6.02
C PHE A 259 1.43 4.42 6.93
N THR A 260 2.27 3.38 7.01
CA THR A 260 3.47 3.28 7.84
C THR A 260 4.48 2.33 7.17
N LEU A 261 5.61 2.04 7.84
CA LEU A 261 6.61 1.10 7.36
C LEU A 261 6.09 -0.34 7.42
N PHE A 262 6.03 -0.98 6.24
CA PHE A 262 5.96 -2.42 6.07
C PHE A 262 7.20 -2.86 5.30
N GLY A 263 8.01 -3.74 5.88
CA GLY A 263 9.34 -4.10 5.36
C GLY A 263 9.26 -4.73 3.98
N ARG A 264 8.43 -5.77 3.84
CA ARG A 264 8.22 -6.45 2.55
C ARG A 264 7.68 -5.50 1.48
N ASP A 265 6.65 -4.73 1.79
CA ASP A 265 6.03 -3.79 0.85
C ASP A 265 7.03 -2.74 0.38
N SER A 266 7.82 -2.19 1.31
CA SER A 266 8.86 -1.21 0.99
C SER A 266 9.95 -1.81 0.09
N LEU A 267 10.36 -3.05 0.38
CA LEU A 267 11.35 -3.78 -0.41
C LEU A 267 10.86 -4.03 -1.84
N TRP A 268 9.63 -4.52 -2.01
CA TRP A 268 9.07 -4.76 -3.33
C TRP A 268 8.78 -3.48 -4.10
N ALA A 269 8.22 -2.46 -3.45
CA ALA A 269 7.98 -1.16 -4.08
C ALA A 269 9.30 -0.55 -4.58
N ALA A 270 10.35 -0.56 -3.75
CA ALA A 270 11.68 -0.08 -4.15
C ALA A 270 12.31 -0.94 -5.25
N ARG A 271 12.14 -2.26 -5.21
CA ARG A 271 12.67 -3.19 -6.23
C ARG A 271 11.99 -3.01 -7.59
N LEU A 272 10.66 -2.87 -7.61
CA LEU A 272 9.89 -2.64 -8.84
C LEU A 272 10.16 -1.23 -9.42
N ALA A 273 10.37 -0.23 -8.56
CA ALA A 273 10.68 1.15 -8.95
C ALA A 273 12.17 1.42 -9.22
N LEU A 274 13.04 0.42 -9.11
CA LEU A 274 14.49 0.60 -9.08
C LEU A 274 15.04 1.38 -10.30
N ALA A 275 14.50 1.12 -11.50
CA ALA A 275 14.94 1.77 -12.72
C ALA A 275 14.60 3.28 -12.79
N VAL A 276 13.70 3.77 -11.93
CA VAL A 276 13.28 5.17 -11.89
C VAL A 276 13.69 5.89 -10.60
N ASP A 277 13.82 5.17 -9.48
CA ASP A 277 14.20 5.73 -8.18
C ASP A 277 15.20 4.83 -7.42
N PRO A 278 16.46 4.72 -7.89
CA PRO A 278 17.48 3.88 -7.25
C PRO A 278 17.89 4.39 -5.86
N ASP A 279 17.77 5.71 -5.60
CA ASP A 279 18.04 6.29 -4.29
C ASP A 279 17.06 5.76 -3.23
N MET A 280 15.80 5.51 -3.61
CA MET A 280 14.81 4.90 -2.72
C MET A 280 15.20 3.47 -2.30
N ALA A 281 15.79 2.67 -3.19
CA ALA A 281 16.29 1.34 -2.84
C ALA A 281 17.41 1.42 -1.80
N ALA A 282 18.43 2.26 -2.04
CA ALA A 282 19.52 2.48 -1.09
C ALA A 282 19.01 2.97 0.28
N SER A 283 18.04 3.87 0.27
CA SER A 283 17.43 4.44 1.46
C SER A 283 16.61 3.42 2.26
N THR A 284 15.74 2.67 1.59
CA THR A 284 14.93 1.59 2.19
C THR A 284 15.82 0.53 2.85
N LEU A 285 16.92 0.15 2.18
CA LEU A 285 17.91 -0.79 2.73
C LEU A 285 18.51 -0.29 4.06
N ARG A 286 18.85 1.00 4.15
CA ARG A 286 19.40 1.60 5.37
C ARG A 286 18.36 1.66 6.49
N VAL A 287 17.11 2.03 6.19
CA VAL A 287 16.03 2.06 7.18
C VAL A 287 15.82 0.68 7.79
N LEU A 288 15.64 -0.34 6.96
CA LEU A 288 15.39 -1.70 7.43
C LEU A 288 16.60 -2.32 8.14
N ALA A 289 17.83 -1.95 7.75
CA ALA A 289 19.03 -2.38 8.46
C ALA A 289 19.12 -1.80 9.89
N ARG A 290 18.56 -0.61 10.15
CA ARG A 290 18.50 -0.02 11.51
C ARG A 290 17.53 -0.75 12.42
N LEU A 291 16.50 -1.35 11.84
CA LEU A 291 15.46 -2.09 12.53
C LEU A 291 15.67 -3.61 12.42
N GLN A 292 16.85 -4.06 12.01
CA GLN A 292 17.15 -5.49 11.90
C GLN A 292 17.19 -6.13 13.28
N GLY A 293 16.54 -7.30 13.41
CA GLY A 293 16.47 -8.04 14.65
C GLY A 293 17.86 -8.44 15.15
N THR A 294 18.06 -8.35 16.46
CA THR A 294 19.33 -8.69 17.14
C THR A 294 19.15 -9.70 18.27
N GLY A 295 17.92 -9.87 18.76
CA GLY A 295 17.55 -10.81 19.81
C GLY A 295 16.67 -11.96 19.31
N HIS A 296 16.25 -12.80 20.25
CA HIS A 296 15.18 -13.77 20.05
C HIS A 296 14.01 -13.36 20.95
N ASP A 297 12.86 -13.07 20.36
CA ASP A 297 11.63 -12.75 21.10
C ASP A 297 10.41 -13.27 20.33
N ALA A 298 9.78 -14.31 20.86
CA ALA A 298 8.60 -14.93 20.26
C ALA A 298 7.40 -13.97 20.21
N SER A 299 7.30 -13.00 21.12
CA SER A 299 6.16 -12.06 21.16
C SER A 299 6.16 -11.06 20.02
N THR A 300 7.35 -10.73 19.49
CA THR A 300 7.57 -9.88 18.33
C THR A 300 7.95 -10.67 17.07
N ALA A 301 8.10 -11.99 17.19
CA ALA A 301 8.68 -12.89 16.18
C ALA A 301 10.10 -12.50 15.73
N GLU A 302 10.84 -11.79 16.60
CA GLU A 302 12.20 -11.34 16.35
C GLU A 302 13.18 -12.52 16.39
N ALA A 303 14.08 -12.55 15.40
CA ALA A 303 15.24 -13.43 15.39
C ALA A 303 16.47 -12.64 14.90
N PRO A 304 17.70 -13.04 15.28
CA PRO A 304 18.90 -12.33 14.87
C PRO A 304 19.05 -12.30 13.34
N GLY A 305 19.23 -11.11 12.78
CA GLY A 305 19.37 -10.89 11.35
C GLY A 305 18.06 -10.74 10.57
N LYS A 306 16.91 -10.99 11.20
CA LYS A 306 15.59 -10.89 10.57
C LYS A 306 15.22 -9.44 10.29
N ILE A 307 14.63 -9.17 9.12
CA ILE A 307 14.10 -7.85 8.76
C ILE A 307 12.65 -7.73 9.26
N ALA A 308 12.29 -6.56 9.77
CA ALA A 308 10.97 -6.30 10.35
C ALA A 308 9.83 -6.42 9.31
N HIS A 309 8.66 -6.88 9.77
CA HIS A 309 7.43 -6.93 9.00
C HIS A 309 6.78 -5.54 8.97
N GLU A 310 6.47 -4.96 10.13
CA GLU A 310 5.85 -3.63 10.23
C GLU A 310 6.30 -2.85 11.47
N LEU A 311 6.15 -1.52 11.41
CA LEU A 311 6.36 -0.59 12.51
C LEU A 311 5.15 0.35 12.66
N ARG A 312 4.59 0.44 13.86
CA ARG A 312 3.45 1.29 14.25
C ARG A 312 3.72 2.03 15.55
N SER A 313 2.98 3.10 15.82
CA SER A 313 3.09 3.87 17.06
C SER A 313 2.54 3.13 18.28
N GLY A 314 1.59 2.21 18.06
CA GLY A 314 0.97 1.39 19.09
C GLY A 314 0.73 -0.04 18.63
N ALA A 315 0.33 -0.90 19.57
CA ALA A 315 -0.01 -2.28 19.25
C ALA A 315 -1.30 -2.33 18.41
N LEU A 316 -1.29 -3.13 17.36
CA LEU A 316 -2.47 -3.39 16.52
C LEU A 316 -3.31 -4.49 17.18
N SER A 317 -4.62 -4.30 17.25
CA SER A 317 -5.55 -5.32 17.73
C SER A 317 -6.70 -5.48 16.75
N LEU A 318 -6.89 -6.70 16.24
CA LEU A 318 -8.00 -7.08 15.36
C LEU A 318 -8.81 -8.20 16.05
N PRO A 319 -9.74 -7.87 16.95
CA PRO A 319 -10.40 -8.86 17.81
C PRO A 319 -11.19 -9.92 17.04
N ASN A 320 -11.78 -9.55 15.90
CA ASN A 320 -12.55 -10.47 15.06
C ASN A 320 -11.67 -11.52 14.37
N GLU A 321 -10.37 -11.26 14.24
CA GLU A 321 -9.38 -12.15 13.61
C GLU A 321 -8.51 -12.87 14.65
N GLY A 322 -8.62 -12.50 15.94
CA GLY A 322 -7.77 -13.04 17.00
C GLY A 322 -6.31 -12.54 16.96
N VAL A 323 -6.04 -11.50 16.17
CA VAL A 323 -4.68 -10.99 15.93
C VAL A 323 -4.37 -9.81 16.86
N ARG A 324 -3.18 -9.84 17.47
CA ARG A 324 -2.59 -8.74 18.24
C ARG A 324 -1.10 -8.63 17.90
N LEU A 325 -0.70 -7.53 17.28
CA LEU A 325 0.68 -7.32 16.85
C LEU A 325 1.35 -6.25 17.71
N PRO A 326 2.60 -6.46 18.17
CA PRO A 326 3.36 -5.43 18.86
C PRO A 326 3.72 -4.26 17.91
N PRO A 327 4.07 -3.08 18.46
CA PRO A 327 4.39 -1.90 17.65
C PRO A 327 5.51 -2.13 16.63
N LEU A 328 6.52 -2.93 16.97
CA LEU A 328 7.54 -3.41 16.04
C LEU A 328 7.42 -4.93 15.95
N TYR A 329 7.02 -5.42 14.78
CA TYR A 329 6.71 -6.82 14.55
C TYR A 329 7.58 -7.39 13.42
N TYR A 330 8.02 -8.64 13.58
CA TYR A 330 8.91 -9.35 12.67
C TYR A 330 8.28 -10.61 12.07
N GLY A 331 6.95 -10.76 12.09
CA GLY A 331 6.24 -11.90 11.51
C GLY A 331 6.23 -11.91 9.98
N THR A 332 7.42 -12.01 9.38
CA THR A 332 7.67 -12.11 7.94
C THR A 332 8.82 -13.08 7.70
N VAL A 333 8.71 -13.95 6.70
CA VAL A 333 9.81 -14.85 6.28
C VAL A 333 10.43 -14.47 4.94
N ASP A 334 9.77 -13.60 4.18
CA ASP A 334 10.22 -13.14 2.86
C ASP A 334 11.00 -11.82 2.92
N ALA A 335 10.76 -10.93 3.89
CA ALA A 335 11.45 -9.63 3.94
C ALA A 335 12.99 -9.76 4.03
N THR A 336 13.50 -10.71 4.81
CA THR A 336 14.96 -10.91 4.98
C THR A 336 15.66 -11.31 3.67
N PRO A 337 15.25 -12.36 2.94
CA PRO A 337 15.85 -12.66 1.64
C PRO A 337 15.59 -11.56 0.60
N LEU A 338 14.43 -10.90 0.62
CA LEU A 338 14.15 -9.77 -0.27
C LEU A 338 15.06 -8.57 -0.03
N TRP A 339 15.45 -8.30 1.22
CA TRP A 339 16.42 -7.24 1.55
C TRP A 339 17.78 -7.51 0.92
N ILE A 340 18.23 -8.77 0.93
CA ILE A 340 19.49 -9.17 0.29
C ILE A 340 19.39 -9.03 -1.24
N CYS A 341 18.26 -9.45 -1.82
CA CYS A 341 18.02 -9.31 -3.26
C CYS A 341 18.04 -7.83 -3.69
N LEU A 342 17.36 -6.96 -2.95
CA LEU A 342 17.35 -5.52 -3.22
C LEU A 342 18.75 -4.89 -3.07
N LEU A 343 19.55 -5.33 -2.09
CA LEU A 343 20.94 -4.85 -1.97
C LEU A 343 21.78 -5.24 -3.19
N ALA A 344 21.62 -6.47 -3.68
CA ALA A 344 22.30 -6.94 -4.87
C ALA A 344 21.81 -6.20 -6.15
N ASP A 345 20.51 -5.89 -6.23
CA ASP A 345 19.93 -5.10 -7.32
C ASP A 345 20.47 -3.67 -7.30
N ALA A 346 20.42 -3.00 -6.14
CA ALA A 346 20.93 -1.64 -5.98
C ALA A 346 22.43 -1.54 -6.29
N HIS A 347 23.24 -2.52 -5.87
CA HIS A 347 24.66 -2.57 -6.21
C HIS A 347 24.88 -2.73 -7.73
N ALA A 348 24.12 -3.60 -8.39
CA ALA A 348 24.19 -3.78 -9.84
C ALA A 348 23.79 -2.51 -10.62
N GLU A 349 22.84 -1.75 -10.09
CA GLU A 349 22.41 -0.43 -10.61
C GLU A 349 23.34 0.72 -10.21
N GLY A 350 24.47 0.44 -9.56
CA GLY A 350 25.53 1.42 -9.31
C GLY A 350 25.44 2.14 -7.97
N MET A 351 24.74 1.60 -6.97
CA MET A 351 24.79 2.10 -5.60
C MET A 351 26.25 2.25 -5.14
N PRO A 352 26.67 3.41 -4.59
CA PRO A 352 28.07 3.66 -4.26
C PRO A 352 28.65 2.58 -3.33
N GLU A 353 29.81 2.02 -3.68
CA GLU A 353 30.47 0.97 -2.90
C GLU A 353 30.63 1.31 -1.41
N ARG A 354 30.87 2.59 -1.07
CA ARG A 354 30.94 3.07 0.31
C ARG A 354 29.67 2.75 1.10
N GLU A 355 28.51 2.93 0.48
CA GLU A 355 27.21 2.71 1.10
C GLU A 355 26.90 1.22 1.20
N VAL A 356 27.23 0.44 0.17
CA VAL A 356 27.13 -1.04 0.23
C VAL A 356 28.05 -1.60 1.33
N ARG A 357 29.29 -1.11 1.45
CA ARG A 357 30.21 -1.48 2.53
C ARG A 357 29.65 -1.20 3.92
N ALA A 358 28.91 -0.10 4.08
CA ALA A 358 28.26 0.22 5.36
C ALA A 358 27.13 -0.76 5.72
N LEU A 359 26.55 -1.46 4.74
CA LEU A 359 25.50 -2.45 4.91
C LEU A 359 26.00 -3.89 5.05
N LEU A 360 27.31 -4.16 4.88
CA LEU A 360 27.88 -5.50 5.01
C LEU A 360 27.60 -6.19 6.36
N PRO A 361 27.61 -5.49 7.52
CA PRO A 361 27.21 -6.12 8.79
C PRO A 361 25.77 -6.64 8.76
N ALA A 362 24.84 -5.85 8.22
CA ALA A 362 23.43 -6.24 8.11
C ALA A 362 23.23 -7.37 7.09
N LEU A 363 23.96 -7.34 5.97
CA LEU A 363 23.99 -8.41 4.98
C LEU A 363 24.42 -9.75 5.59
N ARG A 364 25.53 -9.76 6.35
CA ARG A 364 26.00 -10.99 7.02
C ARG A 364 24.97 -11.51 8.02
N ALA A 365 24.32 -10.63 8.78
CA ALA A 365 23.29 -11.02 9.73
C ALA A 365 22.06 -11.61 9.01
N ALA A 366 21.60 -11.01 7.91
CA ALA A 366 20.49 -11.50 7.11
C ALA A 366 20.80 -12.87 6.46
N LEU A 367 22.01 -13.05 5.92
CA LEU A 367 22.47 -14.33 5.37
C LEU A 367 22.58 -15.41 6.46
N THR A 368 23.04 -15.03 7.65
CA THR A 368 23.08 -15.93 8.81
C THR A 368 21.68 -16.34 9.23
N TRP A 369 20.73 -15.39 9.30
CA TRP A 369 19.32 -15.71 9.56
C TRP A 369 18.80 -16.75 8.58
N MET A 370 19.00 -16.53 7.29
CA MET A 370 18.49 -17.41 6.23
C MET A 370 19.03 -18.85 6.34
N THR A 371 20.31 -19.00 6.68
CA THR A 371 21.00 -20.31 6.68
C THR A 371 20.98 -21.03 8.04
N VAL A 372 20.74 -20.30 9.14
CA VAL A 372 20.81 -20.84 10.50
C VAL A 372 19.47 -20.77 11.25
N HIS A 373 18.68 -19.73 11.03
CA HIS A 373 17.46 -19.44 11.79
C HIS A 373 16.16 -19.56 10.97
N GLY A 374 16.26 -19.57 9.64
CA GLY A 374 15.09 -19.59 8.75
C GLY A 374 14.34 -20.93 8.76
N ASP A 375 15.03 -22.04 8.97
CA ASP A 375 14.43 -23.37 9.15
C ASP A 375 14.18 -23.63 10.64
N ALA A 376 13.06 -23.10 11.15
CA ALA A 376 12.74 -23.18 12.56
C ALA A 376 12.24 -24.58 12.96
N SER A 377 11.57 -25.29 12.04
CA SER A 377 11.07 -26.64 12.31
C SER A 377 12.07 -27.78 12.05
N GLY A 378 13.16 -27.50 11.33
CA GLY A 378 14.12 -28.52 10.88
C GLY A 378 13.65 -29.28 9.62
N SER A 379 12.76 -28.68 8.85
CA SER A 379 12.22 -29.22 7.58
C SER A 379 13.24 -29.19 6.44
N GLY A 380 14.33 -28.44 6.60
CA GLY A 380 15.29 -28.08 5.58
C GLY A 380 14.91 -26.83 4.79
N PHE A 381 13.71 -26.28 4.97
CA PHE A 381 13.23 -25.11 4.25
C PHE A 381 12.98 -23.95 5.19
N ILE A 382 13.01 -22.72 4.67
CA ILE A 382 12.58 -21.58 5.48
C ILE A 382 11.09 -21.71 5.73
N ASP A 383 10.69 -21.74 7.00
CA ASP A 383 9.32 -21.94 7.44
C ASP A 383 8.90 -20.91 8.50
N TYR A 384 7.60 -20.90 8.79
CA TYR A 384 7.05 -20.09 9.87
C TYR A 384 6.00 -20.85 10.67
N ALA A 385 5.91 -20.44 11.94
CA ALA A 385 4.76 -20.67 12.81
C ALA A 385 4.56 -19.42 13.68
N ASP A 386 3.32 -19.17 14.08
CA ASP A 386 3.04 -18.16 15.11
C ASP A 386 3.30 -18.76 16.51
N GLU A 387 4.48 -18.50 17.04
CA GLU A 387 4.87 -18.97 18.37
C GLU A 387 4.15 -18.21 19.51
N SER A 388 3.65 -17.00 19.25
CA SER A 388 2.97 -16.21 20.29
C SER A 388 1.50 -16.63 20.48
N GLY A 389 0.90 -17.27 19.47
CA GLY A 389 -0.50 -17.68 19.42
C GLY A 389 -1.49 -16.52 19.20
N HIS A 390 -0.98 -15.32 18.92
CA HIS A 390 -1.76 -14.12 18.62
C HIS A 390 -1.17 -13.29 17.47
N GLY A 391 -0.11 -13.76 16.83
CA GLY A 391 0.53 -13.13 15.67
C GLY A 391 -0.20 -13.44 14.36
N LEU A 392 0.45 -13.17 13.23
CA LEU A 392 -0.07 -13.56 11.93
C LEU A 392 0.04 -15.07 11.73
N ALA A 393 -1.07 -15.70 11.34
CA ALA A 393 -1.09 -17.13 11.03
C ALA A 393 -0.23 -17.46 9.79
N ASN A 394 -0.19 -16.56 8.81
CA ASN A 394 0.64 -16.66 7.62
C ASN A 394 1.64 -15.50 7.59
N GLN A 395 2.93 -15.81 7.39
CA GLN A 395 4.03 -14.82 7.45
C GLN A 395 4.71 -14.58 6.09
N GLY A 396 4.12 -15.08 4.99
CA GLY A 396 4.47 -14.66 3.62
C GLY A 396 3.68 -13.43 3.18
N TRP A 397 3.77 -13.08 1.90
CA TRP A 397 3.00 -11.96 1.35
C TRP A 397 1.49 -12.20 1.35
N LYS A 398 1.05 -13.46 1.23
CA LYS A 398 -0.35 -13.85 1.42
C LYS A 398 -0.63 -14.11 2.90
N ASP A 399 -0.73 -13.05 3.68
CA ASP A 399 -0.78 -13.11 5.15
C ASP A 399 -2.18 -13.32 5.76
N SER A 400 -3.25 -13.39 4.96
CA SER A 400 -4.59 -13.72 5.47
C SER A 400 -4.64 -15.16 5.99
N GLY A 401 -5.41 -15.41 7.05
CA GLY A 401 -5.46 -16.72 7.72
C GLY A 401 -5.98 -17.88 6.85
N ASP A 402 -6.66 -17.58 5.74
CA ASP A 402 -7.24 -18.54 4.79
C ASP A 402 -6.42 -18.72 3.50
N SER A 403 -5.25 -18.08 3.39
CA SER A 403 -4.51 -17.99 2.13
C SER A 403 -3.84 -19.29 1.67
N ILE A 404 -3.41 -20.12 2.62
CA ILE A 404 -2.69 -21.38 2.34
C ILE A 404 -3.65 -22.55 2.52
N GLN A 405 -4.25 -22.94 1.40
CA GLN A 405 -5.24 -24.01 1.37
C GLN A 405 -4.92 -25.07 0.31
N TRP A 406 -5.31 -26.30 0.60
CA TRP A 406 -5.39 -27.42 -0.33
C TRP A 406 -6.41 -27.13 -1.43
N ARG A 407 -6.30 -27.85 -2.54
CA ARG A 407 -7.17 -27.68 -3.70
C ARG A 407 -8.65 -27.95 -3.38
N ASP A 408 -8.92 -28.73 -2.34
CA ASP A 408 -10.24 -29.05 -1.80
C ASP A 408 -10.79 -28.00 -0.80
N GLY A 409 -10.02 -26.95 -0.51
CA GLY A 409 -10.39 -25.85 0.39
C GLY A 409 -10.06 -26.09 1.87
N ARG A 410 -9.46 -27.22 2.24
CA ARG A 410 -8.91 -27.39 3.60
C ARG A 410 -7.71 -26.45 3.80
N LEU A 411 -7.54 -25.92 5.00
CA LEU A 411 -6.34 -25.13 5.34
C LEU A 411 -5.14 -26.05 5.57
N ALA A 412 -3.95 -25.60 5.20
CA ALA A 412 -2.70 -26.28 5.54
C ALA A 412 -2.38 -26.12 7.03
N GLU A 413 -1.76 -27.14 7.63
CA GLU A 413 -1.33 -27.11 9.02
C GLU A 413 0.10 -26.56 9.12
N GLY A 414 0.35 -25.62 10.04
CA GLY A 414 1.69 -25.08 10.27
C GLY A 414 2.58 -25.97 11.15
N PRO A 415 3.91 -25.85 11.07
CA PRO A 415 4.67 -24.84 10.32
C PRO A 415 4.55 -24.96 8.80
N ILE A 416 4.56 -23.83 8.10
CA ILE A 416 4.41 -23.75 6.65
C ILE A 416 5.72 -23.29 6.01
N ALA A 417 6.18 -24.00 4.98
CA ALA A 417 7.32 -23.59 4.15
C ALA A 417 6.83 -23.15 2.76
N LEU A 418 6.85 -21.85 2.48
CA LEU A 418 6.32 -21.26 1.24
C LEU A 418 7.32 -21.38 0.07
N SER A 419 6.80 -21.65 -1.12
CA SER A 419 7.61 -21.84 -2.32
C SER A 419 8.34 -20.57 -2.75
N GLU A 420 7.66 -19.41 -2.78
CA GLU A 420 8.25 -18.14 -3.18
C GLU A 420 9.40 -17.71 -2.24
N VAL A 421 9.28 -18.01 -0.95
CA VAL A 421 10.32 -17.72 0.04
C VAL A 421 11.58 -18.50 -0.29
N GLN A 422 11.45 -19.76 -0.73
CA GLN A 422 12.61 -20.55 -1.14
C GLN A 422 13.24 -20.00 -2.42
N GLY A 423 12.43 -19.51 -3.37
CA GLY A 423 12.91 -18.81 -4.56
C GLY A 423 13.72 -17.56 -4.21
N TYR A 424 13.21 -16.72 -3.31
CA TYR A 424 13.93 -15.54 -2.82
C TYR A 424 15.19 -15.90 -2.06
N ALA A 425 15.14 -16.94 -1.24
CA ALA A 425 16.30 -17.40 -0.47
C ALA A 425 17.41 -17.95 -1.37
N TYR A 426 17.04 -18.69 -2.43
CA TYR A 426 17.99 -19.12 -3.46
C TYR A 426 18.66 -17.93 -4.15
N GLU A 427 17.86 -16.96 -4.62
CA GLU A 427 18.39 -15.75 -5.26
C GLU A 427 19.31 -14.97 -4.30
N ALA A 428 18.86 -14.77 -3.06
CA ALA A 428 19.60 -14.08 -2.02
C ALA A 428 20.93 -14.77 -1.68
N ALA A 429 20.97 -16.10 -1.62
CA ALA A 429 22.19 -16.85 -1.33
C ALA A 429 23.22 -16.71 -2.46
N VAL A 430 22.79 -16.87 -3.72
CA VAL A 430 23.69 -16.74 -4.88
C VAL A 430 24.22 -15.32 -5.01
N ARG A 431 23.34 -14.32 -4.97
CA ARG A 431 23.72 -12.92 -5.18
C ARG A 431 24.39 -12.31 -3.95
N GLY A 432 24.01 -12.75 -2.76
CA GLY A 432 24.70 -12.44 -1.51
C GLY A 432 26.13 -12.96 -1.52
N ALA A 433 26.37 -14.17 -2.02
CA ALA A 433 27.73 -14.69 -2.19
C ALA A 433 28.57 -13.82 -3.15
N ASP A 434 27.98 -13.37 -4.26
CA ASP A 434 28.66 -12.47 -5.20
C ASP A 434 29.01 -11.11 -4.56
N LEU A 435 28.12 -10.56 -3.72
CA LEU A 435 28.41 -9.36 -2.93
C LEU A 435 29.58 -9.62 -1.96
N LEU A 436 29.57 -10.72 -1.20
CA LEU A 436 30.66 -11.04 -0.28
C LEU A 436 32.00 -11.12 -1.02
N ASP A 437 32.05 -11.85 -2.14
CA ASP A 437 33.26 -11.98 -2.95
C ASP A 437 33.74 -10.62 -3.50
N THR A 438 32.81 -9.79 -3.99
CA THR A 438 33.11 -8.43 -4.52
C THR A 438 33.76 -7.55 -3.46
N PHE A 439 33.29 -7.64 -2.21
CA PHE A 439 33.78 -6.80 -1.11
C PHE A 439 34.90 -7.45 -0.29
N GLY A 440 35.34 -8.66 -0.66
CA GLY A 440 36.44 -9.39 -0.01
C GLY A 440 36.05 -10.03 1.33
N GLU A 441 34.77 -10.33 1.52
CA GLU A 441 34.21 -10.98 2.70
C GLU A 441 34.18 -12.51 2.51
N PRO A 442 34.38 -13.31 3.58
CA PRO A 442 34.33 -14.76 3.50
C PRO A 442 32.88 -15.29 3.45
N GLY A 443 32.69 -16.55 3.05
CA GLY A 443 31.39 -17.24 3.11
C GLY A 443 30.69 -17.48 1.76
N GLY A 444 31.21 -16.89 0.67
CA GLY A 444 30.60 -16.99 -0.66
C GLY A 444 30.55 -18.41 -1.24
N ALA A 445 31.52 -19.28 -0.91
CA ALA A 445 31.53 -20.66 -1.39
C ALA A 445 30.48 -21.51 -0.66
N GLU A 446 30.38 -21.36 0.66
CA GLU A 446 29.42 -22.04 1.52
C GLU A 446 27.98 -21.67 1.15
N LEU A 447 27.72 -20.39 0.87
CA LEU A 447 26.40 -19.91 0.42
C LEU A 447 25.99 -20.50 -0.93
N ARG A 448 26.91 -20.60 -1.89
CA ARG A 448 26.60 -21.23 -3.19
C ARG A 448 26.35 -22.73 -3.04
N ALA A 449 27.06 -23.41 -2.14
CA ALA A 449 26.79 -24.80 -1.82
C ALA A 449 25.41 -24.98 -1.16
N TRP A 450 25.06 -24.12 -0.20
CA TRP A 450 23.73 -24.09 0.42
C TRP A 450 22.62 -23.83 -0.61
N ALA A 451 22.82 -22.88 -1.53
CA ALA A 451 21.85 -22.58 -2.59
C ALA A 451 21.66 -23.77 -3.55
N ALA A 452 22.74 -24.47 -3.91
CA ALA A 452 22.66 -25.67 -4.75
C ALA A 452 21.87 -26.79 -4.05
N ASP A 453 22.12 -27.04 -2.77
CA ASP A 453 21.38 -27.99 -1.95
C ASP A 453 19.89 -27.62 -1.83
N LEU A 454 19.58 -26.34 -1.55
CA LEU A 454 18.20 -25.84 -1.52
C LEU A 454 17.46 -26.12 -2.83
N ARG A 455 18.11 -25.86 -3.97
CA ARG A 455 17.53 -26.10 -5.30
C ARG A 455 17.23 -27.58 -5.54
N GLU A 456 18.12 -28.47 -5.14
CA GLU A 456 17.92 -29.93 -5.25
C GLU A 456 16.75 -30.40 -4.38
N ARG A 457 16.70 -29.98 -3.12
CA ARG A 457 15.62 -30.33 -2.19
C ARG A 457 14.27 -29.75 -2.62
N PHE A 458 14.25 -28.50 -3.10
CA PHE A 458 13.04 -27.87 -3.62
C PHE A 458 12.48 -28.68 -4.79
N ARG A 459 13.34 -29.06 -5.75
CA ARG A 459 12.95 -29.88 -6.90
C ARG A 459 12.37 -31.24 -6.49
N ALA A 460 12.88 -31.85 -5.42
CA ALA A 460 12.40 -33.13 -4.93
C ALA A 460 11.06 -33.03 -4.18
N ALA A 461 10.82 -31.94 -3.44
CA ALA A 461 9.70 -31.85 -2.50
C ALA A 461 8.47 -31.08 -3.04
N TYR A 462 8.66 -30.04 -3.86
CA TYR A 462 7.58 -29.11 -4.20
C TYR A 462 6.81 -29.49 -5.47
N TRP A 463 7.38 -30.29 -6.38
CA TRP A 463 6.74 -30.52 -7.68
C TRP A 463 5.58 -31.50 -7.61
N ILE A 464 4.41 -31.03 -8.05
CA ILE A 464 3.16 -31.79 -8.05
C ILE A 464 2.51 -31.78 -9.44
N THR A 465 1.46 -32.58 -9.61
CA THR A 465 0.67 -32.60 -10.84
C THR A 465 -0.81 -32.67 -10.50
N THR A 466 -1.57 -31.72 -11.01
CA THR A 466 -3.03 -31.62 -10.88
C THR A 466 -3.66 -31.58 -12.29
N PRO A 467 -5.00 -31.53 -12.42
CA PRO A 467 -5.65 -31.37 -13.73
C PRO A 467 -5.18 -30.13 -14.51
N GLU A 468 -4.81 -29.05 -13.81
CA GLU A 468 -4.30 -27.81 -14.41
C GLU A 468 -2.91 -27.97 -15.03
N GLY A 469 -2.06 -28.81 -14.44
CA GLY A 469 -0.72 -29.08 -14.96
C GLY A 469 0.29 -29.53 -13.90
N ARG A 470 1.57 -29.51 -14.26
CA ARG A 470 2.70 -29.79 -13.37
C ARG A 470 3.34 -28.48 -12.95
N TYR A 471 3.41 -28.20 -11.65
CA TYR A 471 3.95 -26.96 -11.09
C TYR A 471 4.48 -27.17 -9.66
N PRO A 472 5.27 -26.23 -9.12
CA PRO A 472 5.62 -26.21 -7.70
C PRO A 472 4.38 -25.91 -6.83
N ALA A 473 4.16 -26.74 -5.82
CA ALA A 473 3.17 -26.51 -4.76
C ALA A 473 3.39 -25.16 -4.09
N ILE A 474 2.31 -24.52 -3.62
CA ILE A 474 2.40 -23.22 -2.94
C ILE A 474 3.29 -23.32 -1.69
N ALA A 475 3.19 -24.44 -0.97
CA ALA A 475 3.90 -24.67 0.28
C ALA A 475 4.10 -26.15 0.59
N LEU A 476 4.95 -26.45 1.57
CA LEU A 476 4.89 -27.67 2.37
C LEU A 476 4.21 -27.38 3.71
N ASP A 477 3.35 -28.28 4.16
CA ASP A 477 2.70 -28.21 5.47
C ASP A 477 3.54 -28.84 6.60
N ALA A 478 2.99 -28.87 7.82
CA ALA A 478 3.61 -29.45 9.02
C ALA A 478 4.06 -30.91 8.86
N HIS A 479 3.46 -31.65 7.93
CA HIS A 479 3.75 -33.06 7.67
C HIS A 479 4.73 -33.23 6.49
N GLY A 480 5.24 -32.12 5.94
CA GLY A 480 6.06 -32.08 4.73
C GLY A 480 5.28 -32.39 3.46
N ALA A 481 3.95 -32.31 3.50
CA ALA A 481 3.10 -32.62 2.35
C ALA A 481 2.95 -31.38 1.43
N PRO A 482 3.07 -31.53 0.10
CA PRO A 482 2.99 -30.41 -0.82
C PRO A 482 1.53 -29.96 -1.03
N VAL A 483 1.23 -28.72 -0.63
CA VAL A 483 -0.11 -28.10 -0.73
C VAL A 483 -0.43 -27.81 -2.19
N ASP A 484 -1.50 -28.44 -2.70
CA ASP A 484 -1.67 -28.68 -4.14
C ASP A 484 -2.40 -27.60 -4.96
N THR A 485 -2.85 -26.53 -4.31
CA THR A 485 -3.54 -25.43 -4.98
C THR A 485 -2.61 -24.67 -5.91
N LEU A 486 -3.03 -24.49 -7.17
CA LEU A 486 -2.38 -23.57 -8.11
C LEU A 486 -2.67 -22.12 -7.70
N THR A 487 -1.62 -21.36 -7.45
CA THR A 487 -1.69 -19.95 -7.06
C THR A 487 -0.68 -19.12 -7.83
N SER A 488 -0.77 -17.80 -7.71
CA SER A 488 0.17 -16.86 -8.32
C SER A 488 1.62 -16.99 -7.82
N ASN A 489 1.86 -17.66 -6.69
CA ASN A 489 3.18 -17.82 -6.07
C ASN A 489 4.22 -18.45 -7.01
N ILE A 490 3.80 -19.27 -7.97
CA ILE A 490 4.73 -19.83 -8.98
C ILE A 490 5.37 -18.74 -9.86
N GLY A 491 4.74 -17.57 -9.99
CA GLY A 491 5.28 -16.40 -10.69
C GLY A 491 6.43 -15.75 -9.94
N HIS A 492 6.47 -15.88 -8.61
CA HIS A 492 7.55 -15.36 -7.78
C HIS A 492 8.83 -16.21 -7.87
N LEU A 493 8.76 -17.40 -8.45
CA LEU A 493 9.91 -18.29 -8.68
C LEU A 493 10.66 -17.95 -9.98
N ILE A 494 9.98 -17.34 -10.95
CA ILE A 494 10.52 -17.05 -12.29
C ILE A 494 11.62 -16.00 -12.17
N GLY A 495 12.78 -16.24 -12.78
CA GLY A 495 13.90 -15.30 -12.79
C GLY A 495 14.74 -15.31 -11.50
N THR A 496 14.38 -16.11 -10.49
CA THR A 496 15.19 -16.30 -9.27
C THR A 496 16.38 -17.24 -9.50
N GLY A 497 16.29 -18.12 -10.51
CA GLY A 497 17.26 -19.17 -10.82
C GLY A 497 17.04 -20.50 -10.09
N ILE A 498 16.05 -20.59 -9.19
CA ILE A 498 15.72 -21.87 -8.53
C ILE A 498 15.13 -22.88 -9.52
N LEU A 499 14.34 -22.39 -10.48
CA LEU A 499 13.78 -23.16 -11.58
C LEU A 499 14.78 -23.25 -12.75
N ASP A 500 14.62 -24.24 -13.62
CA ASP A 500 15.29 -24.22 -14.92
C ASP A 500 14.44 -23.51 -16.00
N PRO A 501 15.01 -23.16 -17.17
CA PRO A 501 14.28 -22.41 -18.19
C PRO A 501 13.04 -23.11 -18.79
N GLU A 502 12.93 -24.43 -18.67
CA GLU A 502 11.73 -25.16 -19.12
C GLU A 502 10.63 -25.05 -18.06
N GLU A 503 11.00 -25.19 -16.79
CA GLU A 503 10.13 -25.01 -15.64
C GLU A 503 9.59 -23.58 -15.55
N GLU A 504 10.42 -22.56 -15.77
CA GLU A 504 9.99 -21.16 -15.81
C GLU A 504 8.93 -20.90 -16.89
N ARG A 505 9.14 -21.45 -18.10
CA ARG A 505 8.18 -21.36 -19.20
C ARG A 505 6.87 -22.07 -18.87
N ALA A 506 6.92 -23.23 -18.22
CA ALA A 506 5.73 -23.96 -17.79
C ALA A 506 4.92 -23.16 -16.76
N CYS A 507 5.59 -22.53 -15.78
CA CYS A 507 4.94 -21.65 -14.82
C CYS A 507 4.31 -20.42 -15.50
N ALA A 508 5.02 -19.75 -16.41
CA ALA A 508 4.49 -18.60 -17.15
C ALA A 508 3.25 -18.96 -18.00
N ALA A 509 3.25 -20.14 -18.62
CA ALA A 509 2.11 -20.64 -19.38
C ALA A 509 0.88 -20.89 -18.48
N LEU A 510 1.07 -21.40 -17.26
CA LEU A 510 -0.03 -21.58 -16.30
C LEU A 510 -0.59 -20.24 -15.81
N LEU A 511 0.27 -19.26 -15.52
CA LEU A 511 -0.15 -17.93 -15.05
C LEU A 511 -0.95 -17.15 -16.10
N THR A 512 -0.66 -17.37 -17.38
CA THR A 512 -1.36 -16.75 -18.51
C THR A 512 -2.56 -17.57 -19.00
N ALA A 513 -2.82 -18.74 -18.41
CA ALA A 513 -3.98 -19.58 -18.74
C ALA A 513 -5.28 -19.02 -18.10
N PRO A 514 -6.47 -19.35 -18.64
CA PRO A 514 -7.74 -18.75 -18.20
C PRO A 514 -8.09 -18.93 -16.73
N SER A 515 -7.62 -20.00 -16.07
CA SER A 515 -7.89 -20.24 -14.65
C SER A 515 -7.13 -19.29 -13.73
N MET A 516 -5.99 -18.75 -14.18
CA MET A 516 -5.16 -17.80 -13.43
C MET A 516 -5.30 -16.37 -13.97
N SER A 517 -5.30 -16.18 -15.28
CA SER A 517 -5.38 -14.87 -15.91
C SER A 517 -6.82 -14.36 -15.93
N SER A 518 -7.06 -13.20 -15.30
CA SER A 518 -8.38 -12.55 -15.30
C SER A 518 -8.64 -11.71 -16.54
N GLY A 519 -7.58 -11.29 -17.25
CA GLY A 519 -7.64 -10.23 -18.26
C GLY A 519 -7.39 -8.83 -17.70
N TYR A 520 -7.29 -8.71 -16.37
CA TYR A 520 -6.83 -7.52 -15.62
C TYR A 520 -5.64 -7.83 -14.70
N GLY A 521 -5.01 -9.00 -14.87
CA GLY A 521 -3.87 -9.48 -14.11
C GLY A 521 -3.98 -10.96 -13.76
N ILE A 522 -3.14 -11.41 -12.83
CA ILE A 522 -3.07 -12.80 -12.37
C ILE A 522 -3.85 -12.91 -11.05
N ARG A 523 -4.81 -13.84 -11.00
CA ARG A 523 -5.54 -14.18 -9.78
C ARG A 523 -4.60 -14.78 -8.76
N THR A 524 -4.83 -14.51 -7.48
CA THR A 524 -4.07 -15.15 -6.41
C THR A 524 -4.30 -16.65 -6.33
N MET A 525 -5.39 -17.16 -6.91
CA MET A 525 -5.78 -18.57 -6.89
C MET A 525 -6.50 -18.98 -8.18
N SER A 526 -6.24 -20.21 -8.62
CA SER A 526 -6.93 -20.83 -9.76
C SER A 526 -8.44 -20.87 -9.54
N THR A 527 -9.21 -20.48 -10.55
CA THR A 527 -10.68 -20.60 -10.55
C THR A 527 -11.19 -22.03 -10.37
N ASP A 528 -10.33 -23.02 -10.59
CA ASP A 528 -10.70 -24.42 -10.48
C ASP A 528 -10.53 -24.97 -9.05
N ALA A 529 -9.89 -24.22 -8.13
CA ALA A 529 -9.73 -24.60 -6.72
C ALA A 529 -11.01 -24.33 -5.91
N ALA A 530 -11.30 -25.19 -4.93
CA ALA A 530 -12.55 -25.10 -4.17
C ALA A 530 -12.69 -23.82 -3.34
N GLY A 531 -11.58 -23.26 -2.87
CA GLY A 531 -11.55 -22.03 -2.11
C GLY A 531 -11.44 -20.76 -2.95
N TYR A 532 -11.52 -20.85 -4.28
CA TYR A 532 -11.55 -19.68 -5.14
C TYR A 532 -12.81 -18.85 -4.89
N TRP A 533 -12.62 -17.56 -4.61
CA TRP A 533 -13.68 -16.57 -4.61
C TRP A 533 -13.13 -15.23 -5.13
N PRO A 534 -13.75 -14.56 -6.12
CA PRO A 534 -13.19 -13.36 -6.74
C PRO A 534 -12.99 -12.19 -5.75
N LEU A 535 -13.75 -12.15 -4.65
CA LEU A 535 -13.60 -11.15 -3.59
C LEU A 535 -12.91 -11.72 -2.33
N SER A 536 -12.22 -12.86 -2.42
CA SER A 536 -11.35 -13.33 -1.33
C SER A 536 -9.99 -12.64 -1.44
N TYR A 537 -9.51 -12.09 -0.33
CA TYR A 537 -8.31 -11.25 -0.25
C TYR A 537 -7.09 -11.93 -0.87
N HIS A 538 -6.74 -13.14 -0.43
CA HIS A 538 -5.69 -13.95 -1.05
C HIS A 538 -6.20 -15.24 -1.72
N GLY A 539 -7.50 -15.52 -1.68
CA GLY A 539 -8.13 -16.70 -2.26
C GLY A 539 -8.84 -16.47 -3.59
N GLY A 540 -8.55 -15.41 -4.35
CA GLY A 540 -9.07 -15.28 -5.71
C GLY A 540 -9.04 -13.87 -6.31
N SER A 541 -8.83 -12.82 -5.52
CA SER A 541 -8.61 -11.47 -6.02
C SER A 541 -7.39 -11.36 -6.94
N VAL A 542 -7.18 -10.18 -7.54
CA VAL A 542 -5.99 -9.88 -8.36
C VAL A 542 -5.25 -8.71 -7.76
N TRP A 543 -3.95 -8.90 -7.52
CA TRP A 543 -3.05 -7.90 -6.96
C TRP A 543 -2.12 -7.37 -8.06
N ALA A 544 -2.05 -6.05 -8.20
CA ALA A 544 -1.23 -5.42 -9.24
C ALA A 544 0.27 -5.70 -9.01
N HIS A 545 0.72 -5.70 -7.75
CA HIS A 545 2.12 -5.97 -7.41
C HIS A 545 2.50 -7.44 -7.69
N ASP A 546 1.69 -8.41 -7.29
CA ASP A 546 1.89 -9.86 -7.53
C ASP A 546 2.03 -10.15 -9.02
N THR A 547 1.12 -9.57 -9.80
CA THR A 547 1.15 -9.62 -11.26
C THR A 547 2.44 -8.99 -11.83
N ALA A 548 2.88 -7.87 -11.28
CA ALA A 548 4.12 -7.20 -11.69
C ALA A 548 5.38 -7.97 -11.28
N ILE A 549 5.39 -8.68 -10.15
CA ILE A 549 6.48 -9.58 -9.74
C ILE A 549 6.65 -10.69 -10.77
N ALA A 550 5.55 -11.33 -11.19
CA ALA A 550 5.58 -12.34 -12.23
C ALA A 550 6.11 -11.77 -13.56
N ALA A 551 5.65 -10.59 -13.99
CA ALA A 551 6.14 -9.92 -15.19
C ALA A 551 7.64 -9.56 -15.10
N HIS A 552 8.09 -9.07 -13.94
CA HIS A 552 9.50 -8.78 -13.67
C HIS A 552 10.36 -10.04 -13.79
N GLY A 553 9.91 -11.16 -13.20
CA GLY A 553 10.55 -12.47 -13.33
C GLY A 553 10.61 -12.95 -14.78
N MET A 554 9.51 -12.82 -15.53
CA MET A 554 9.44 -13.18 -16.95
C MET A 554 10.43 -12.39 -17.81
N ILE A 555 10.56 -11.08 -17.61
CA ILE A 555 11.57 -10.24 -18.29
C ILE A 555 12.98 -10.78 -18.01
N ARG A 556 13.29 -11.06 -16.73
CA ARG A 556 14.61 -11.59 -16.34
C ARG A 556 14.91 -12.97 -16.92
N ALA A 557 13.88 -13.79 -17.12
CA ALA A 557 13.96 -15.11 -17.73
C ALA A 557 13.97 -15.10 -19.28
N GLY A 558 13.80 -13.93 -19.92
CA GLY A 558 13.67 -13.80 -21.37
C GLY A 558 12.34 -14.31 -21.94
N LEU A 559 11.29 -14.31 -21.12
CA LEU A 559 9.91 -14.67 -21.47
C LEU A 559 9.10 -13.42 -21.84
N ASP A 560 9.64 -12.65 -22.81
CA ASP A 560 9.14 -11.31 -23.15
C ASP A 560 7.68 -11.34 -23.66
N ALA A 561 7.27 -12.41 -24.33
CA ALA A 561 5.92 -12.54 -24.86
C ALA A 561 4.89 -12.69 -23.73
N GLU A 562 5.16 -13.54 -22.75
CA GLU A 562 4.33 -13.72 -21.57
C GLU A 562 4.32 -12.47 -20.69
N ALA A 563 5.49 -11.83 -20.48
CA ALA A 563 5.59 -10.56 -19.77
C ALA A 563 4.71 -9.47 -20.41
N ARG A 564 4.74 -9.38 -21.74
CA ARG A 564 3.92 -8.43 -22.51
C ARG A 564 2.43 -8.68 -22.32
N VAL A 565 1.97 -9.94 -22.36
CA VAL A 565 0.55 -10.29 -22.13
C VAL A 565 0.09 -9.80 -20.77
N VAL A 566 0.88 -10.05 -19.72
CA VAL A 566 0.56 -9.63 -18.36
C VAL A 566 0.57 -8.10 -18.22
N ALA A 567 1.54 -7.43 -18.84
CA ALA A 567 1.63 -5.98 -18.84
C ALA A 567 0.46 -5.29 -19.55
N GLU A 568 -0.03 -5.85 -20.67
CA GLU A 568 -1.22 -5.36 -21.37
C GLU A 568 -2.48 -5.48 -20.50
N GLN A 569 -2.61 -6.54 -19.70
CA GLN A 569 -3.72 -6.68 -18.74
C GLN A 569 -3.65 -5.66 -17.61
N LEU A 570 -2.46 -5.37 -17.10
CA LEU A 570 -2.26 -4.33 -16.08
C LEU A 570 -2.51 -2.91 -16.63
N LEU A 571 -2.25 -2.65 -17.92
CA LEU A 571 -2.67 -1.39 -18.54
C LEU A 571 -4.19 -1.26 -18.61
N ASP A 572 -4.89 -2.33 -18.99
CA ASP A 572 -6.35 -2.34 -19.04
C ASP A 572 -6.94 -2.19 -17.62
N LEU A 573 -6.29 -2.74 -16.59
CA LEU A 573 -6.60 -2.50 -15.18
C LEU A 573 -6.42 -1.02 -14.81
N ALA A 574 -5.28 -0.42 -15.15
CA ALA A 574 -5.00 0.98 -14.84
C ALA A 574 -6.03 1.91 -15.47
N GLU A 575 -6.42 1.68 -16.71
CA GLU A 575 -7.46 2.47 -17.39
C GLU A 575 -8.83 2.31 -16.71
N GLY A 576 -9.15 1.15 -16.16
CA GLY A 576 -10.37 0.89 -15.40
C GLY A 576 -10.48 1.59 -14.04
N PHE A 577 -9.36 2.07 -13.48
CA PHE A 577 -9.29 2.77 -12.18
C PHE A 577 -8.77 4.21 -12.32
N ASP A 578 -8.91 4.81 -13.50
CA ASP A 578 -8.43 6.17 -13.80
C ASP A 578 -6.94 6.36 -13.45
N TYR A 579 -6.14 5.33 -13.71
CA TYR A 579 -4.68 5.27 -13.53
C TYR A 579 -4.19 5.30 -12.07
N ARG A 580 -5.08 5.42 -11.08
CA ARG A 580 -4.76 5.21 -9.67
C ARG A 580 -5.18 3.80 -9.25
N VAL A 581 -4.31 2.84 -9.56
CA VAL A 581 -4.52 1.41 -9.33
C VAL A 581 -4.58 1.10 -7.83
N PRO A 582 -5.61 0.37 -7.36
CA PRO A 582 -5.71 -0.02 -5.96
C PRO A 582 -4.72 -1.12 -5.58
N GLU A 583 -4.66 -1.43 -4.29
CA GLU A 583 -3.94 -2.58 -3.72
C GLU A 583 -4.31 -3.89 -4.43
N LEU A 584 -5.61 -4.15 -4.56
CA LEU A 584 -6.20 -5.32 -5.20
C LEU A 584 -7.58 -5.00 -5.80
N HIS A 585 -8.06 -5.88 -6.68
CA HIS A 585 -9.41 -5.83 -7.25
C HIS A 585 -9.99 -7.25 -7.37
N ALA A 586 -11.28 -7.36 -7.71
CA ALA A 586 -11.95 -8.65 -7.79
C ALA A 586 -11.35 -9.55 -8.89
N GLY A 587 -11.29 -10.85 -8.63
CA GLY A 587 -10.80 -11.87 -9.56
C GLY A 587 -11.70 -12.20 -10.74
N ASP A 588 -12.78 -11.44 -10.97
CA ASP A 588 -13.70 -11.68 -12.06
C ASP A 588 -13.00 -11.68 -13.42
N ALA A 589 -13.46 -12.55 -14.32
CA ALA A 589 -12.97 -12.55 -15.68
C ALA A 589 -13.38 -11.25 -16.38
N ARG A 590 -12.46 -10.71 -17.19
CA ARG A 590 -12.68 -9.52 -18.00
C ARG A 590 -13.93 -9.67 -18.87
N VAL A 591 -14.84 -8.72 -18.72
CA VAL A 591 -15.99 -8.56 -19.61
C VAL A 591 -15.62 -7.53 -20.69
N PRO A 592 -15.79 -7.84 -22.00
CA PRO A 592 -15.53 -6.89 -23.07
C PRO A 592 -16.31 -5.57 -22.88
N GLY A 593 -15.59 -4.45 -22.85
CA GLY A 593 -16.16 -3.11 -22.61
C GLY A 593 -16.54 -2.82 -21.15
N GLY A 594 -16.29 -3.74 -20.22
CA GLY A 594 -16.46 -3.50 -18.78
C GLY A 594 -15.20 -2.96 -18.11
N ALA A 595 -15.30 -2.67 -16.82
CA ALA A 595 -14.20 -2.31 -15.93
C ALA A 595 -13.98 -3.42 -14.88
N PRO A 596 -12.77 -3.55 -14.30
CA PRO A 596 -12.53 -4.41 -13.14
C PRO A 596 -13.43 -3.99 -11.97
N LEU A 597 -13.95 -4.96 -11.21
CA LEU A 597 -14.73 -4.66 -10.02
C LEU A 597 -13.80 -4.31 -8.85
N PRO A 598 -14.07 -3.22 -8.11
CA PRO A 598 -13.25 -2.86 -6.97
C PRO A 598 -13.32 -3.91 -5.86
N TYR A 599 -12.19 -4.11 -5.18
CA TYR A 599 -12.22 -4.80 -3.89
C TYR A 599 -12.65 -3.81 -2.81
N PRO A 600 -13.65 -4.15 -1.97
CA PRO A 600 -14.28 -3.24 -1.02
C PRO A 600 -13.35 -2.30 -0.25
N ALA A 601 -12.31 -2.85 0.36
CA ALA A 601 -11.47 -2.13 1.31
C ALA A 601 -10.02 -1.95 0.84
N ALA A 602 -9.76 -2.01 -0.47
CA ALA A 602 -8.40 -1.94 -1.01
C ALA A 602 -7.77 -0.56 -0.79
N CYS A 603 -6.52 -0.53 -0.32
CA CYS A 603 -5.78 0.72 -0.25
C CYS A 603 -5.65 1.38 -1.64
N ARG A 604 -5.74 2.70 -1.70
CA ARG A 604 -5.67 3.48 -2.94
C ARG A 604 -5.18 4.90 -2.63
N PRO A 605 -3.89 5.23 -2.84
CA PRO A 605 -2.87 4.41 -3.50
C PRO A 605 -2.20 3.38 -2.56
N GLN A 606 -1.57 2.39 -3.17
CA GLN A 606 -0.70 1.40 -2.54
C GLN A 606 0.66 1.39 -3.27
N ALA A 607 1.77 1.48 -2.54
CA ALA A 607 3.10 1.73 -3.11
C ALA A 607 3.56 0.66 -4.10
N TRP A 608 3.44 -0.62 -3.74
CA TRP A 608 3.84 -1.71 -4.66
C TRP A 608 2.94 -1.83 -5.90
N SER A 609 1.70 -1.34 -5.85
CA SER A 609 0.78 -1.29 -6.99
C SER A 609 1.12 -0.11 -7.90
N ALA A 610 1.50 1.03 -7.32
CA ALA A 610 2.01 2.16 -8.08
C ALA A 610 3.34 1.80 -8.78
N ALA A 611 4.26 1.15 -8.06
CA ALA A 611 5.55 0.73 -8.60
C ALA A 611 5.43 -0.27 -9.77
N ALA A 612 4.32 -1.02 -9.87
CA ALA A 612 4.03 -1.91 -11.00
C ALA A 612 4.06 -1.19 -12.37
N ALA A 613 3.73 0.10 -12.42
CA ALA A 613 3.76 0.90 -13.65
C ALA A 613 5.15 0.90 -14.33
N VAL A 614 6.22 0.80 -13.53
CA VAL A 614 7.61 0.76 -14.02
C VAL A 614 7.88 -0.55 -14.75
N VAL A 615 7.53 -1.68 -14.15
CA VAL A 615 7.70 -3.00 -14.78
C VAL A 615 6.82 -3.14 -16.02
N VAL A 616 5.59 -2.63 -15.98
CA VAL A 616 4.69 -2.63 -17.14
C VAL A 616 5.29 -1.83 -18.31
N THR A 617 5.87 -0.67 -18.02
CA THR A 617 6.56 0.12 -19.05
C THR A 617 7.74 -0.66 -19.64
N GLN A 618 8.55 -1.32 -18.81
CA GLN A 618 9.68 -2.14 -19.28
C GLN A 618 9.22 -3.31 -20.18
N ALA A 619 8.14 -4.00 -19.81
CA ALA A 619 7.60 -5.14 -20.56
C ALA A 619 7.07 -4.76 -21.95
N LEU A 620 6.68 -3.50 -22.16
CA LEU A 620 6.06 -3.04 -23.40
C LEU A 620 7.07 -2.49 -24.43
N GLY A 621 8.30 -2.21 -23.99
CA GLY A 621 9.34 -1.52 -24.76
C GLY A 621 9.14 -0.01 -24.81
#